data_AF-A0A1R1IMS5-F1
#
_entry.id   AF-A0A1R1IMS5-F1
#
_cell.length_a   1.000
_cell.length_b   1.000
_cell.length_c   1.000
_cell.angle_alpha   90.00
_cell.angle_beta   90.00
_cell.angle_gamma   90.00
#
_symmetry.space_group_name_H-M   'P 1'
#
loop_
_entity.id
_entity.type
_entity.pdbx_description
1 polymer ?
#
loop_
_entity_poly.entity_id
_entity_poly.type
_entity_poly.pdbx_seq_one_letter_code
_entity_poly.pdbx_strand_id
1 'polypeptide(L)'
;MIGYLLWSLNLAGLALLVWKGARVERYAAAMIAAYILLEPWFQPLRLSSWRVGLAGLNLALFVGLWRLSASSTRWWLVLAAALQLLIVCTHFLPFLSSDLTIWTGVAVRLTLWTLISFTIFAGVWEAMADRRFREAADGQGNGANHRAGPEHGLD
;
A
#
# COMPACT_ATOMS: atom_id res chain seq x y z
N MET A 1 2.78 -20.37 11.16
CA MET A 1 1.38 -20.22 10.72
C MET A 1 0.97 -18.76 10.51
N ILE A 2 1.24 -17.83 11.44
CA ILE A 2 0.84 -16.41 11.29
C ILE A 2 1.40 -15.72 10.02
N GLY A 3 2.63 -16.08 9.62
CA GLY A 3 3.27 -15.51 8.43
C GLY A 3 2.52 -15.85 7.13
N TYR A 4 2.07 -17.09 6.96
CA TYR A 4 1.34 -17.50 5.75
C TYR A 4 -0.02 -16.79 5.62
N LEU A 5 -0.67 -16.50 6.75
CA LEU A 5 -1.91 -15.73 6.77
C LEU A 5 -1.68 -14.28 6.33
N LEU A 6 -0.62 -13.64 6.83
CA LEU A 6 -0.24 -12.28 6.40
C LEU A 6 0.08 -12.25 4.89
N TRP A 7 0.76 -13.28 4.39
CA TRP A 7 1.06 -13.40 2.97
C TRP A 7 -0.20 -13.51 2.11
N SER A 8 -1.16 -14.38 2.48
CA SER A 8 -2.41 -14.52 1.74
C SER A 8 -3.27 -13.25 1.81
N LEU A 9 -3.31 -12.58 2.96
CA LEU A 9 -4.01 -11.30 3.13
C LEU A 9 -3.42 -10.21 2.23
N ASN A 10 -2.08 -10.09 2.19
CA ASN A 10 -1.39 -9.13 1.33
C ASN A 10 -1.65 -9.43 -0.14
N LEU A 11 -1.55 -10.70 -0.56
CA LEU A 11 -1.83 -11.10 -1.94
C LEU A 11 -3.27 -10.75 -2.35
N ALA A 12 -4.24 -11.01 -1.49
CA ALA A 12 -5.64 -10.67 -1.75
C ALA A 12 -5.84 -9.14 -1.85
N GLY A 13 -5.27 -8.38 -0.91
CA GLY A 13 -5.32 -6.92 -0.90
C GLY A 13 -4.67 -6.32 -2.15
N LEU A 14 -3.49 -6.80 -2.55
CA LEU A 14 -2.77 -6.36 -3.75
C LEU A 14 -3.54 -6.70 -5.04
N ALA A 15 -4.10 -7.91 -5.14
CA ALA A 15 -4.90 -8.30 -6.29
C ALA A 15 -6.14 -7.41 -6.46
N LEU A 16 -6.81 -7.09 -5.34
CA LEU A 16 -7.94 -6.16 -5.33
C LEU A 16 -7.53 -4.74 -5.74
N LEU A 17 -6.40 -4.26 -5.26
CA LEU A 17 -5.83 -2.96 -5.61
C LEU A 17 -5.44 -2.87 -7.09
N VAL A 18 -4.87 -3.92 -7.65
CA VAL A 18 -4.54 -4.00 -9.09
C VAL A 18 -5.81 -4.02 -9.94
N TRP A 19 -6.82 -4.78 -9.51
CA TRP A 19 -8.04 -4.96 -10.29
C TRP A 19 -8.96 -3.73 -10.23
N LYS A 20 -9.20 -3.18 -9.04
CA LYS A 20 -10.16 -2.09 -8.82
C LYS A 20 -9.53 -0.70 -8.64
N GLY A 21 -8.22 -0.62 -8.42
CA GLY A 21 -7.57 0.64 -8.13
C GLY A 21 -7.26 1.51 -9.35
N ALA A 22 -7.10 2.81 -9.08
CA ALA A 22 -6.61 3.82 -10.01
C ALA A 22 -5.13 3.59 -10.37
N ARG A 23 -4.59 4.29 -11.39
CA ARG A 23 -3.20 4.08 -11.86
C ARG A 23 -2.17 4.15 -10.73
N VAL A 24 -2.28 5.14 -9.84
CA VAL A 24 -1.37 5.31 -8.69
C VAL A 24 -1.41 4.10 -7.75
N GLU A 25 -2.61 3.59 -7.50
CA GLU A 25 -2.87 2.46 -6.61
C GLU A 25 -2.27 1.17 -7.18
N ARG A 26 -2.39 0.98 -8.51
CA ARG A 26 -1.74 -0.13 -9.23
C ARG A 26 -0.22 -0.06 -9.14
N TYR A 27 0.37 1.14 -9.25
CA TYR A 27 1.81 1.31 -9.07
C TYR A 27 2.24 0.98 -7.63
N ALA A 28 1.51 1.45 -6.62
CA ALA A 28 1.80 1.11 -5.22
C ALA A 28 1.74 -0.40 -5.00
N ALA A 29 0.71 -1.07 -5.52
CA ALA A 29 0.59 -2.52 -5.43
C ALA A 29 1.73 -3.25 -6.15
N ALA A 30 2.11 -2.78 -7.34
CA ALA A 30 3.24 -3.34 -8.09
C ALA A 30 4.56 -3.19 -7.33
N MET A 31 4.80 -2.05 -6.67
CA MET A 31 6.03 -1.85 -5.87
C MET A 31 6.06 -2.76 -4.64
N ILE A 32 4.94 -2.92 -3.94
CA ILE A 32 4.84 -3.82 -2.79
C ILE A 32 5.00 -5.28 -3.24
N ALA A 33 4.38 -5.69 -4.35
CA ALA A 33 4.56 -7.02 -4.92
C ALA A 33 6.02 -7.28 -5.34
N ALA A 34 6.66 -6.30 -5.99
CA ALA A 34 8.08 -6.39 -6.35
C ALA A 34 8.97 -6.54 -5.12
N TYR A 35 8.70 -5.78 -4.04
CA TYR A 35 9.40 -5.94 -2.77
C TYR A 35 9.30 -7.37 -2.24
N ILE A 36 8.08 -7.93 -2.20
CA ILE A 36 7.82 -9.28 -1.69
C ILE A 36 8.58 -10.34 -2.51
N LEU A 37 8.64 -10.18 -3.83
CA LEU A 37 9.36 -11.10 -4.72
C LEU A 37 10.88 -10.96 -4.63
N LEU A 38 11.38 -9.75 -4.40
CA LEU A 38 12.81 -9.47 -4.30
C LEU A 38 13.37 -9.80 -2.92
N GLU A 39 12.58 -9.77 -1.85
CA GLU A 39 13.05 -10.00 -0.48
C GLU A 39 13.94 -11.27 -0.34
N PRO A 40 13.57 -12.46 -0.85
CA PRO A 40 14.39 -13.67 -0.71
C PRO A 40 15.77 -13.54 -1.36
N TRP A 41 15.87 -12.77 -2.45
CA TRP A 41 17.10 -12.56 -3.20
C TRP A 41 18.07 -11.61 -2.48
N PHE A 42 17.53 -10.64 -1.72
CA PHE A 42 18.32 -9.68 -0.95
C PHE A 42 18.59 -10.14 0.49
N GLN A 43 17.92 -11.19 0.96
CA GLN A 43 18.13 -11.81 2.28
C GLN A 43 19.57 -12.30 2.56
N PRO A 44 20.31 -12.89 1.60
CA PRO A 44 21.70 -13.31 1.81
C PRO A 44 22.70 -12.14 1.83
N LEU A 45 22.34 -10.96 1.30
CA LEU A 45 23.22 -9.78 1.26
C LEU A 45 23.34 -9.15 2.65
N ARG A 46 24.38 -9.56 3.38
CA ARG A 46 24.70 -9.08 4.74
C ARG A 46 26.15 -8.64 4.82
N LEU A 47 26.38 -7.51 5.46
CA LEU A 47 27.70 -7.01 5.80
C LEU A 47 27.92 -7.27 7.30
N SER A 48 28.72 -8.27 7.64
CA SER A 48 28.85 -8.78 9.01
C SER A 48 27.48 -9.16 9.62
N SER A 49 26.98 -8.35 10.56
CA SER A 49 25.68 -8.57 11.23
C SER A 49 24.55 -7.75 10.63
N TRP A 50 24.88 -6.80 9.74
CA TRP A 50 23.92 -5.85 9.19
C TRP A 50 23.34 -6.34 7.86
N ARG A 51 22.01 -6.42 7.79
CA ARG A 51 21.25 -6.85 6.61
C ARG A 51 21.09 -5.70 5.61
N VAL A 52 22.19 -5.28 4.99
CA VAL A 52 22.22 -4.11 4.11
C VAL A 52 21.33 -4.26 2.87
N GLY A 53 21.20 -5.49 2.33
CA GLY A 53 20.34 -5.76 1.19
C GLY A 53 18.87 -5.47 1.49
N LEU A 54 18.38 -5.96 2.64
CA LEU A 54 17.00 -5.69 3.09
C LEU A 54 16.80 -4.21 3.43
N ALA A 55 17.78 -3.56 4.07
CA ALA A 55 17.68 -2.14 4.39
C ALA A 55 17.54 -1.29 3.11
N GLY A 56 18.36 -1.56 2.09
CA GLY A 56 18.28 -0.92 0.78
C GLY A 56 16.95 -1.18 0.07
N LEU A 57 16.46 -2.42 0.09
CA LEU A 57 15.17 -2.76 -0.51
C LEU A 57 14.00 -2.05 0.18
N ASN A 58 14.01 -1.97 1.52
CA ASN A 58 13.00 -1.24 2.29
C ASN A 58 13.06 0.27 2.03
N LEU A 59 14.25 0.83 1.87
CA LEU A 59 14.46 2.23 1.53
C LEU A 59 13.94 2.54 0.12
N ALA A 60 14.20 1.66 -0.85
CA ALA A 60 13.68 1.81 -2.21
C ALA A 60 12.14 1.78 -2.23
N LEU A 61 11.53 0.86 -1.47
CA LEU A 61 10.07 0.82 -1.33
C LEU A 61 9.53 2.10 -0.66
N PHE A 62 10.18 2.60 0.38
CA PHE A 62 9.81 3.86 1.03
C PHE A 62 9.82 5.03 0.03
N VAL A 63 10.92 5.21 -0.72
CA VAL A 63 11.04 6.30 -1.70
C VAL A 63 9.96 6.20 -2.77
N GLY A 64 9.66 4.97 -3.21
CA GLY A 64 8.56 4.69 -4.13
C GLY A 64 7.20 5.14 -3.61
N LEU A 65 6.82 4.67 -2.42
CA LEU A 65 5.56 5.01 -1.78
C LEU A 65 5.46 6.50 -1.46
N TRP A 66 6.55 7.12 -1.01
CA TRP A 66 6.63 8.55 -0.75
C TRP A 66 6.40 9.39 -2.00
N ARG A 67 7.01 9.00 -3.13
CA ARG A 67 6.79 9.69 -4.41
C ARG A 67 5.35 9.56 -4.86
N LEU A 68 4.73 8.38 -4.68
CA LEU A 68 3.32 8.18 -5.00
C LEU A 68 2.41 8.98 -4.06
N SER A 69 2.72 9.07 -2.77
CA SER A 69 1.95 9.87 -1.81
C SER A 69 2.04 11.37 -2.11
N ALA A 70 3.18 11.86 -2.60
CA ALA A 70 3.31 13.24 -3.05
C ALA A 70 2.45 13.54 -4.29
N SER A 71 2.22 12.55 -5.15
CA SER A 71 1.44 12.69 -6.38
C SER A 71 -0.08 12.50 -6.21
N SER A 72 -0.51 11.99 -5.06
CA SER A 72 -1.90 11.56 -4.84
C SER A 72 -2.35 11.92 -3.44
N THR A 73 -3.45 12.66 -3.32
CA THR A 73 -4.04 13.11 -2.04
C THR A 73 -4.72 11.99 -1.23
N ARG A 74 -4.26 10.74 -1.39
CA ARG A 74 -4.81 9.56 -0.71
C ARG A 74 -4.07 9.34 0.60
N TRP A 75 -4.80 9.45 1.71
CA TRP A 75 -4.25 9.37 3.07
C TRP A 75 -3.57 8.01 3.35
N TRP A 76 -4.08 6.91 2.77
CA TRP A 76 -3.52 5.58 3.00
C TRP A 76 -2.09 5.44 2.45
N LEU A 77 -1.75 6.13 1.35
CA LEU A 77 -0.39 6.13 0.80
C LEU A 77 0.58 6.85 1.72
N VAL A 78 0.16 7.96 2.33
CA VAL A 78 0.96 8.70 3.31
C VAL A 78 1.22 7.83 4.54
N LEU A 79 0.19 7.14 5.04
CA LEU A 79 0.32 6.23 6.17
C LEU A 79 1.25 5.05 5.84
N ALA A 80 1.11 4.45 4.65
CA ALA A 80 1.97 3.37 4.19
C ALA A 80 3.43 3.82 4.06
N ALA A 81 3.69 5.01 3.52
CA ALA A 81 5.03 5.59 3.44
C ALA A 81 5.62 5.85 4.84
N ALA A 82 4.84 6.37 5.79
CA ALA A 82 5.27 6.58 7.16
C ALA A 82 5.63 5.27 7.87
N LEU A 83 4.80 4.24 7.73
CA LEU A 83 5.09 2.90 8.27
C LEU A 83 6.33 2.29 7.65
N GLN A 84 6.51 2.45 6.34
CA GLN A 84 7.69 1.97 5.63
C GLN A 84 8.96 2.67 6.11
N LEU A 85 8.90 3.98 6.40
CA LEU A 85 10.01 4.72 7.02
C LEU A 85 10.35 4.16 8.41
N LEU A 86 9.36 3.84 9.23
CA LEU A 86 9.61 3.20 10.53
C LEU A 86 10.32 1.85 10.36
N ILE A 87 9.93 1.03 9.37
CA ILE A 87 10.62 -0.22 9.05
C ILE A 87 12.09 0.04 8.67
N VAL A 88 12.35 1.05 7.85
CA VAL A 88 13.72 1.46 7.50
C VAL A 88 14.50 1.83 8.77
N CYS A 89 13.92 2.65 9.66
CA CYS A 89 14.54 3.00 10.94
C CYS A 89 14.87 1.77 11.80
N THR A 90 14.04 0.72 11.79
CA THR A 90 14.33 -0.53 12.53
C THR A 90 15.61 -1.24 12.06
N HIS A 91 16.10 -0.97 10.85
CA HIS A 91 17.37 -1.53 10.37
C HIS A 91 18.60 -0.81 10.94
N PHE A 92 18.42 0.38 11.52
CA PHE A 92 19.47 1.15 12.17
C PHE A 92 19.54 0.94 13.69
N LEU A 93 18.49 0.36 14.28
CA LEU A 93 18.44 0.02 15.72
C LEU A 93 19.67 -0.74 16.25
N PRO A 94 20.23 -1.74 15.53
CA PRO A 94 21.42 -2.45 15.99
C PRO A 94 22.66 -1.57 16.20
N PHE A 95 22.71 -0.38 15.59
CA PHE A 95 23.81 0.57 15.80
C PHE A 95 23.66 1.39 17.09
N LEU A 96 22.44 1.57 17.61
CA LEU A 96 22.17 2.37 18.81
C LEU A 96 22.18 1.54 20.09
N SER A 97 21.84 0.26 20.01
CA SER A 97 21.79 -0.63 21.18
C SER A 97 21.97 -2.09 20.75
N SER A 98 23.14 -2.67 21.07
CA SER A 98 23.39 -4.11 20.87
C SER A 98 22.53 -5.01 21.75
N ASP A 99 21.95 -4.48 22.83
CA ASP A 99 21.20 -5.24 23.85
C ASP A 99 19.68 -5.32 23.61
N LEU A 100 19.16 -4.66 22.57
CA LEU A 100 17.77 -4.89 22.16
C LEU A 100 17.67 -6.30 21.57
N THR A 101 17.18 -7.22 22.39
CA THR A 101 16.99 -8.64 22.09
C THR A 101 16.39 -8.82 20.69
N ILE A 102 16.98 -9.73 19.90
CA ILE A 102 16.57 -10.08 18.52
C ILE A 102 15.04 -10.21 18.37
N TRP A 103 14.38 -10.70 19.42
CA TRP A 103 12.92 -10.82 19.52
C TRP A 103 12.15 -9.51 19.36
N THR A 104 12.60 -8.42 19.98
CA THR A 104 11.94 -7.11 19.90
C THR A 104 11.96 -6.58 18.47
N GLY A 105 13.09 -6.72 17.78
CA GLY A 105 13.22 -6.32 16.38
C GLY A 105 12.31 -7.11 15.44
N VAL A 106 12.17 -8.42 15.68
CA VAL A 106 11.24 -9.27 14.91
C VAL A 106 9.79 -8.88 15.20
N ALA A 107 9.41 -8.69 16.46
CA ALA A 107 8.05 -8.31 16.86
C ALA A 107 7.63 -6.98 16.25
N VAL A 108 8.45 -5.93 16.38
CA VAL A 108 8.17 -4.60 15.81
C VAL A 108 7.97 -4.70 14.30
N ARG A 109 8.84 -5.43 13.60
CA ARG A 109 8.74 -5.57 12.14
C ARG A 109 7.46 -6.31 11.73
N LEU A 110 7.08 -7.34 12.47
CA LEU A 110 5.86 -8.11 12.22
C LEU A 110 4.61 -7.25 12.49
N THR A 111 4.62 -6.44 13.54
CA THR A 111 3.56 -5.46 13.84
C THR A 111 3.45 -4.40 12.74
N LEU A 112 4.57 -3.83 12.29
CA LEU A 112 4.58 -2.83 11.21
C LEU A 112 4.05 -3.42 9.89
N TRP A 113 4.47 -4.63 9.52
CA TRP A 113 3.95 -5.34 8.34
C TRP A 113 2.45 -5.64 8.46
N THR A 114 1.99 -5.98 9.66
CA THR A 114 0.56 -6.17 9.92
C THR A 114 -0.20 -4.85 9.70
N LEU A 115 0.32 -3.73 10.20
CA LEU A 115 -0.28 -2.41 9.98
C LEU A 115 -0.28 -1.99 8.50
N ILE A 116 0.79 -2.27 7.75
CA ILE A 116 0.84 -2.06 6.30
C ILE A 116 -0.25 -2.88 5.63
N SER A 117 -0.43 -4.15 6.03
CA SER A 117 -1.50 -5.01 5.51
C SER A 117 -2.87 -4.37 5.72
N PHE A 118 -3.17 -3.90 6.93
CA PHE A 118 -4.43 -3.17 7.21
C PHE A 118 -4.57 -1.90 6.36
N THR A 119 -3.47 -1.18 6.13
CA THR A 119 -3.46 0.04 5.31
C THR A 119 -3.76 -0.26 3.84
N ILE A 120 -3.25 -1.37 3.30
CA ILE A 120 -3.58 -1.85 1.94
C ILE A 120 -5.09 -2.12 1.82
N PHE A 121 -5.70 -2.77 2.81
CA PHE A 121 -7.14 -3.00 2.83
C PHE A 121 -7.94 -1.70 2.90
N ALA A 122 -7.49 -0.72 3.68
CA ALA A 122 -8.10 0.61 3.69
C ALA A 122 -8.01 1.29 2.30
N GLY A 123 -6.88 1.14 1.60
CA GLY A 123 -6.73 1.62 0.22
C GLY A 123 -7.70 0.95 -0.76
N VAL A 124 -7.92 -0.37 -0.63
CA VAL A 124 -8.94 -1.09 -1.42
C VAL A 124 -10.33 -0.53 -1.15
N TRP A 125 -10.67 -0.28 0.12
CA TRP A 125 -11.98 0.27 0.48
C TRP A 125 -12.22 1.66 -0.11
N GLU A 126 -11.21 2.54 -0.06
CA GLU A 126 -11.29 3.88 -0.66
C GLU A 126 -11.48 3.81 -2.18
N ALA A 127 -10.73 2.94 -2.86
CA ALA A 127 -10.89 2.72 -4.30
C ALA A 127 -12.30 2.25 -4.69
N MET A 128 -12.93 1.42 -3.84
CA MET A 128 -14.32 1.00 -4.06
C MET A 128 -15.31 2.12 -3.77
N ALA A 129 -15.08 2.93 -2.73
CA ALA A 129 -15.94 4.05 -2.38
C ALA A 129 -15.96 5.09 -3.50
N ASP A 130 -14.79 5.51 -4.01
CA ASP A 130 -14.65 6.46 -5.12
C ASP A 130 -15.44 6.02 -6.36
N ARG A 131 -15.36 4.73 -6.69
CA ARG A 131 -16.09 4.18 -7.84
C ARG A 131 -17.60 4.26 -7.64
N ARG A 132 -18.10 3.91 -6.45
CA ARG A 132 -19.53 3.97 -6.14
C ARG A 132 -20.07 5.40 -6.19
N PHE A 133 -19.29 6.38 -5.74
CA PHE A 133 -19.68 7.80 -5.83
C PHE A 133 -19.72 8.30 -7.27
N ARG A 134 -18.79 7.86 -8.13
CA ARG A 134 -18.82 8.18 -9.57
C ARG A 134 -20.02 7.57 -10.28
N GLU A 135 -20.31 6.29 -10.03
CA GLU A 135 -21.48 5.62 -10.60
C GLU A 135 -22.81 6.29 -10.17
N ALA A 136 -22.90 6.76 -8.92
CA ALA A 136 -24.05 7.52 -8.43
C ALA A 136 -24.20 8.89 -9.12
N ALA A 137 -23.09 9.60 -9.36
CA ALA A 137 -23.09 10.88 -10.06
C ALA A 137 -23.51 10.75 -11.54
N ASP A 138 -23.00 9.73 -12.23
CA ASP A 138 -23.32 9.47 -13.64
C ASP A 138 -24.80 9.09 -13.82
N GLY A 139 -25.35 8.29 -12.90
CA GLY A 139 -26.78 7.91 -12.90
C GLY A 139 -27.73 9.10 -12.68
N GLN A 140 -27.33 10.06 -11.84
CA GLN A 140 -28.10 11.27 -11.57
C GLN A 140 -28.08 12.24 -12.76
N GLY A 141 -26.96 12.34 -13.48
CA GLY A 141 -26.87 13.12 -14.72
C GLY A 141 -27.74 12.56 -15.85
N ASN A 142 -27.77 11.24 -16.02
CA ASN A 142 -28.60 10.59 -17.04
C ASN A 142 -30.11 10.71 -16.73
N GLY A 143 -30.50 10.60 -15.45
CA GLY A 143 -31.88 10.79 -15.00
C GLY A 143 -32.38 12.23 -15.14
N ALA A 144 -31.50 13.23 -14.97
CA ALA A 144 -31.83 14.63 -15.22
C ALA A 144 -32.05 14.92 -16.72
N ASN A 145 -31.24 14.33 -17.59
CA ASN A 145 -31.37 14.49 -19.04
C ASN A 145 -32.65 13.83 -19.59
N HIS A 146 -33.07 12.70 -19.01
CA HIS A 146 -34.33 12.02 -19.39
C HIS A 146 -35.60 12.77 -18.97
N ARG A 147 -35.53 13.60 -17.92
CA ARG A 147 -36.65 14.45 -17.47
C ARG A 147 -36.76 15.78 -18.22
N ALA A 148 -35.72 16.17 -18.97
CA ALA A 148 -35.72 17.32 -19.86
C ALA A 148 -36.04 16.92 -21.32
N GLY A 149 -36.84 15.85 -21.50
CA GLY A 149 -37.37 15.44 -22.80
C GLY A 149 -38.28 16.52 -23.40
N PRO A 150 -38.40 16.58 -24.75
CA PRO A 150 -38.86 17.77 -25.47
C PRO A 150 -40.36 18.03 -25.29
N GLU A 151 -40.69 19.02 -24.46
CA GLU A 151 -42.02 19.64 -24.36
C GLU A 151 -42.27 20.68 -25.50
N HIS A 152 -41.66 20.51 -26.67
CA HIS A 152 -41.86 21.43 -27.79
C HIS A 152 -42.06 20.69 -29.12
N GLY A 153 -43.31 20.71 -29.58
CA GLY A 153 -43.72 20.24 -30.90
C GLY A 153 -45.21 19.97 -31.03
N LEU A 154 -46.06 20.86 -30.50
CA LEU A 154 -47.48 20.93 -30.84
C LEU A 154 -47.74 22.30 -31.46
N ASP A 155 -47.36 22.47 -32.73
CA ASP A 155 -47.82 23.57 -33.59
C ASP A 155 -48.09 23.02 -35.00
#